data_AF-A0A7S3EBD8-F1
#
_entry.id   AF-A0A7S3EBD8-F1
#
_cell.length_a   1.000
_cell.length_b   1.000
_cell.length_c   1.000
_cell.angle_alpha   90.00
_cell.angle_beta   90.00
_cell.angle_gamma   90.00
#
_symmetry.space_group_name_H-M   'P 1'
#
loop_
_entity.id
_entity.type
_entity.pdbx_description
1 polymer ?
#
loop_
_entity_poly.entity_id
_entity_poly.type
_entity_poly.pdbx_seq_one_letter_code
_entity_poly.pdbx_strand_id
1 'polypeptide(L)'
;MEGTGNPQGGAYYGNAHHGQDMNFRGFYEQGSTGAMQHGDVAHDGYGGQAGMDVASYGHDEQRAADNMEKARAAALKTLPAVLAKYIRAQNKPVTEEELIEEVQKVYKELRKPDGTKYTGNLERAVRGSLCSTGMFEKLEDGTWTLKEDQMQIYEQRLVARAAKVEEEKSKKRKARDEAGMEEGGERSRRYSRKSSTPGIRSKRQHKKEAIIEMVCSFQENLRTQPNWSACFQNPFKSFRG
;
A
#
# COMPACT_ATOMS: atom_id res chain seq x y z
N MET A 1 -59.46 -0.39 24.22
CA MET A 1 -60.27 -0.95 23.12
C MET A 1 -60.45 0.21 22.17
N GLU A 2 -59.90 0.32 20.97
CA GLU A 2 -59.35 -0.55 19.92
C GLU A 2 -58.04 0.16 19.42
N GLY A 3 -57.00 -0.41 18.81
CA GLY A 3 -56.88 -1.56 17.92
C GLY A 3 -56.46 -1.08 16.52
N THR A 4 -55.27 -1.51 16.06
CA THR A 4 -54.74 -1.50 14.66
C THR A 4 -54.17 -0.17 14.14
N GLY A 5 -53.09 -0.06 13.35
CA GLY A 5 -52.18 -1.03 12.73
C GLY A 5 -51.23 -0.26 11.79
N ASN A 6 -49.93 -0.57 11.85
CA ASN A 6 -48.96 -0.38 10.76
C ASN A 6 -49.17 -1.55 9.75
N PRO A 7 -48.50 -1.72 8.57
CA PRO A 7 -47.47 -0.92 7.89
C PRO A 7 -47.65 -0.83 6.35
N GLN A 8 -46.75 -0.13 5.63
CA GLN A 8 -46.28 -0.37 4.25
C GLN A 8 -45.34 0.80 3.89
N GLY A 9 -44.12 0.64 3.38
CA GLY A 9 -43.64 -0.29 2.36
C GLY A 9 -43.19 0.56 1.17
N GLY A 10 -41.90 0.56 0.82
CA GLY A 10 -41.42 1.33 -0.33
C GLY A 10 -39.91 1.54 -0.39
N ALA A 11 -39.18 0.45 -0.58
CA ALA A 11 -37.78 0.48 -1.00
C ALA A 11 -37.68 1.02 -2.44
N TYR A 12 -36.83 2.03 -2.67
CA TYR A 12 -36.37 2.40 -4.01
C TYR A 12 -34.93 1.94 -4.19
N TYR A 13 -34.77 0.92 -5.04
CA TYR A 13 -33.52 0.56 -5.68
C TYR A 13 -33.16 1.62 -6.74
N GLY A 14 -31.92 2.11 -6.69
CA GLY A 14 -31.33 2.97 -7.71
C GLY A 14 -29.93 2.48 -8.03
N ASN A 15 -29.86 1.43 -8.86
CA ASN A 15 -28.64 0.85 -9.39
C ASN A 15 -28.24 1.68 -10.64
N ALA A 16 -27.04 2.26 -10.68
CA ALA A 16 -26.49 2.84 -11.89
C ALA A 16 -24.98 2.60 -11.97
N HIS A 17 -24.66 1.58 -12.76
CA HIS A 17 -23.35 1.32 -13.33
C HIS A 17 -22.82 2.59 -14.04
N HIS A 18 -21.62 3.01 -13.67
CA HIS A 18 -20.75 3.78 -14.55
C HIS A 18 -19.33 3.23 -14.44
N GLY A 19 -19.09 2.17 -15.23
CA GLY A 19 -17.76 1.85 -15.70
C GLY A 19 -17.36 2.91 -16.71
N GLN A 20 -16.26 3.61 -16.44
CA GLN A 20 -15.53 4.32 -17.48
C GLN A 20 -14.13 3.72 -17.55
N ASP A 21 -13.88 3.20 -18.74
CA ASP A 21 -12.67 2.57 -19.21
C ASP A 21 -11.49 3.53 -19.13
N MET A 22 -10.51 3.19 -18.30
CA MET A 22 -9.18 3.80 -18.34
C MET A 22 -8.42 3.20 -19.52
N ASN A 23 -8.62 3.77 -20.71
CA ASN A 23 -7.79 3.53 -21.88
C ASN A 23 -6.34 3.98 -21.61
N PHE A 24 -5.48 3.03 -21.28
CA PHE A 24 -4.03 3.23 -21.18
C PHE A 24 -3.44 3.23 -22.59
N ARG A 25 -3.41 4.40 -23.22
CA ARG A 25 -2.85 4.59 -24.56
C ARG A 25 -1.31 4.56 -24.46
N GLY A 26 -0.72 3.51 -25.02
CA GLY A 26 0.72 3.39 -25.19
C GLY A 26 1.28 4.48 -26.10
N PHE A 27 2.44 4.98 -25.75
CA PHE A 27 3.33 5.73 -26.64
C PHE A 27 4.62 4.93 -26.77
N TYR A 28 4.71 4.18 -27.87
CA TYR A 28 5.97 3.65 -28.40
C TYR A 28 6.58 4.68 -29.35
N GLU A 29 7.89 4.83 -29.20
CA GLU A 29 8.91 4.99 -30.25
C GLU A 29 8.54 5.60 -31.61
N GLN A 30 9.14 6.77 -31.87
CA GLN A 30 9.91 7.08 -33.09
C GLN A 30 11.02 8.04 -32.60
N GLY A 31 12.32 7.95 -32.91
CA GLY A 31 13.06 7.27 -33.96
C GLY A 31 14.00 8.30 -34.61
N SER A 32 15.32 8.00 -34.65
CA SER A 32 16.33 8.49 -35.61
C SER A 32 16.64 10.01 -35.63
N THR A 33 17.86 10.56 -35.72
CA THR A 33 19.14 10.25 -36.39
C THR A 33 20.17 11.20 -35.71
N GLY A 34 21.41 10.81 -35.44
CA GLY A 34 22.52 10.97 -36.39
C GLY A 34 23.52 12.01 -35.88
N ALA A 35 24.77 11.60 -35.69
CA ALA A 35 25.98 12.38 -35.97
C ALA A 35 27.20 11.53 -35.62
N MET A 36 27.82 11.00 -36.67
CA MET A 36 29.17 10.46 -36.68
C MET A 36 30.15 11.53 -36.21
N GLN A 37 31.07 11.20 -35.31
CA GLN A 37 32.41 11.78 -35.31
C GLN A 37 33.44 10.70 -35.03
N HIS A 38 34.32 10.55 -36.02
CA HIS A 38 35.56 9.78 -35.97
C HIS A 38 36.44 10.28 -34.84
N GLY A 39 37.04 9.33 -34.12
CA GLY A 39 38.10 9.56 -33.16
C GLY A 39 38.94 8.30 -33.06
N ASP A 40 39.81 8.09 -34.05
CA ASP A 40 40.90 7.13 -33.97
C ASP A 40 41.80 7.52 -32.79
N VAL A 41 41.83 6.69 -31.74
CA VAL A 41 42.90 6.75 -30.73
C VAL A 41 43.38 5.34 -30.45
N ALA A 42 44.67 5.18 -30.76
CA ALA A 42 45.60 4.10 -30.51
C ALA A 42 45.19 3.05 -29.47
N HIS A 43 45.22 1.83 -29.98
CA HIS A 43 45.29 0.56 -29.27
C HIS A 43 46.67 0.47 -28.57
N ASP A 44 46.70 0.45 -27.25
CA ASP A 44 47.83 -0.10 -26.49
C ASP A 44 47.32 -0.79 -25.24
N GLY A 45 47.86 -1.98 -25.02
CA GLY A 45 47.22 -3.05 -24.27
C GLY A 45 47.15 -2.87 -22.76
N TYR A 46 46.13 -3.50 -22.18
CA TYR A 46 46.25 -4.25 -20.94
C TYR A 46 45.37 -5.49 -21.07
N GLY A 47 46.02 -6.65 -21.19
CA GLY A 47 45.38 -7.95 -21.05
C GLY A 47 44.92 -8.14 -19.61
N GLY A 48 43.73 -7.63 -19.29
CA GLY A 48 43.00 -8.02 -18.10
C GLY A 48 42.21 -9.28 -18.42
N GLN A 49 42.69 -10.44 -17.97
CA GLN A 49 41.85 -11.62 -17.78
C GLN A 49 40.69 -11.22 -16.85
N ALA A 50 39.57 -10.81 -17.43
CA ALA A 50 38.29 -10.80 -16.74
C ALA A 50 37.88 -12.26 -16.57
N GLY A 51 38.43 -12.90 -15.53
CA GLY A 51 37.84 -14.09 -14.96
C GLY A 51 36.42 -13.72 -14.54
N MET A 52 35.45 -14.03 -15.41
CA MET A 52 34.05 -14.02 -15.01
C MET A 52 33.90 -15.09 -13.93
N ASP A 53 33.85 -14.66 -12.68
CA ASP A 53 33.54 -15.50 -11.53
C ASP A 53 32.10 -16.02 -11.67
N VAL A 54 31.96 -17.17 -12.32
CA VAL A 54 30.71 -17.95 -12.48
C VAL A 54 30.16 -18.40 -11.10
N ALA A 55 30.90 -18.20 -10.01
CA ALA A 55 30.52 -18.58 -8.66
C ALA A 55 29.46 -17.66 -7.99
N SER A 56 29.16 -16.47 -8.54
CA SER A 56 28.26 -15.51 -7.89
C SER A 56 26.76 -15.86 -8.01
N TYR A 57 26.34 -16.64 -9.01
CA TYR A 57 24.91 -16.84 -9.30
C TYR A 57 24.20 -17.75 -8.30
N GLY A 58 24.86 -18.79 -7.77
CA GLY A 58 24.23 -19.73 -6.82
C GLY A 58 23.92 -19.11 -5.45
N HIS A 59 24.67 -18.07 -5.05
CA HIS A 59 24.48 -17.43 -3.75
C HIS A 59 23.26 -16.50 -3.70
N ASP A 60 22.87 -15.94 -4.84
CA ASP A 60 21.72 -15.04 -4.95
C ASP A 60 20.40 -15.80 -5.04
N GLU A 61 20.38 -16.96 -5.71
CA GLU A 61 19.20 -17.82 -5.80
C GLU A 61 18.82 -18.43 -4.44
N GLN A 62 19.81 -18.92 -3.68
CA GLN A 62 19.60 -19.43 -2.33
C GLN A 62 19.07 -18.33 -1.37
N ARG A 63 19.61 -17.11 -1.46
CA ARG A 63 19.13 -15.97 -0.67
C ARG A 63 17.72 -15.53 -1.05
N ALA A 64 17.37 -15.60 -2.33
CA ALA A 64 16.01 -15.30 -2.79
C ALA A 64 15.00 -16.31 -2.23
N ALA A 65 15.34 -17.60 -2.25
CA ALA A 65 14.53 -18.66 -1.65
C ALA A 65 14.35 -18.47 -0.14
N ASP A 66 15.45 -18.25 0.60
CA ASP A 66 15.41 -17.99 2.06
C ASP A 66 14.57 -16.75 2.41
N ASN A 67 14.64 -15.69 1.59
CA ASN A 67 13.86 -14.48 1.78
C ASN A 67 12.37 -14.70 1.47
N MET A 68 12.05 -15.49 0.44
CA MET A 68 10.67 -15.87 0.15
C MET A 68 10.08 -16.73 1.26
N GLU A 69 10.87 -17.64 1.84
CA GLU A 69 10.43 -18.46 2.98
C GLU A 69 10.21 -17.60 4.23
N LYS A 70 11.14 -16.69 4.56
CA LYS A 70 10.96 -15.73 5.65
C LYS A 70 9.74 -14.85 5.45
N ALA A 71 9.46 -14.46 4.21
CA ALA A 71 8.29 -13.68 3.87
C ALA A 71 6.98 -14.48 3.98
N ARG A 72 6.96 -15.74 3.56
CA ARG A 72 5.84 -16.66 3.81
C ARG A 72 5.60 -16.84 5.30
N ALA A 73 6.67 -17.08 6.07
CA ALA A 73 6.60 -17.19 7.52
C ALA A 73 6.09 -15.91 8.20
N ALA A 74 6.45 -14.73 7.67
CA ALA A 74 5.93 -13.45 8.15
C ALA A 74 4.46 -13.22 7.75
N ALA A 75 4.06 -13.64 6.55
CA ALA A 75 2.69 -13.58 6.06
C ALA A 75 1.73 -14.42 6.91
N LEU A 76 2.20 -15.58 7.40
CA LEU A 76 1.47 -16.45 8.32
C LEU A 76 1.27 -15.84 9.72
N LYS A 77 1.98 -14.76 10.07
CA LYS A 77 1.85 -14.02 11.35
C LYS A 77 0.93 -12.79 11.25
N THR A 78 0.13 -12.71 10.19
CA THR A 78 -0.87 -11.66 10.02
C THR A 78 -2.19 -12.05 10.67
N LEU A 79 -2.96 -11.07 11.13
CA LEU A 79 -4.26 -11.31 11.77
C LEU A 79 -5.21 -12.15 10.90
N PRO A 80 -5.39 -11.84 9.60
CA PRO A 80 -6.26 -12.65 8.75
C PRO A 80 -5.77 -14.09 8.57
N ALA A 81 -4.47 -14.33 8.50
CA ALA A 81 -3.92 -15.67 8.40
C ALA A 81 -4.14 -16.51 9.68
N VAL A 82 -4.02 -15.87 10.86
CA VAL A 82 -4.30 -16.52 12.14
C VAL A 82 -5.77 -16.88 12.28
N LEU A 83 -6.68 -15.96 11.91
CA LEU A 83 -8.12 -16.22 11.89
C LEU A 83 -8.45 -17.40 10.96
N ALA A 84 -7.92 -17.40 9.74
CA ALA A 84 -8.14 -18.49 8.78
C ALA A 84 -7.60 -19.82 9.31
N LYS A 85 -6.41 -19.83 9.92
CA LYS A 85 -5.83 -21.04 10.54
C LYS A 85 -6.72 -21.59 11.64
N TYR A 86 -7.29 -20.73 12.49
CA TYR A 86 -8.18 -21.17 13.56
C TYR A 86 -9.47 -21.78 13.01
N ILE A 87 -10.14 -21.11 12.08
CA ILE A 87 -11.38 -21.64 11.46
C ILE A 87 -11.11 -22.98 10.76
N ARG A 88 -9.97 -23.09 10.05
CA ARG A 88 -9.55 -24.34 9.41
C ARG A 88 -9.25 -25.45 10.43
N ALA A 89 -8.67 -25.13 11.59
CA ALA A 89 -8.41 -26.11 12.63
C ALA A 89 -9.70 -26.63 13.30
N GLN A 90 -10.71 -25.76 13.45
CA GLN A 90 -12.00 -26.15 14.02
C GLN A 90 -12.87 -26.98 13.06
N ASN A 91 -12.62 -26.89 11.73
CA ASN A 91 -13.41 -27.55 10.69
C ASN A 91 -14.93 -27.29 10.79
N LYS A 92 -15.32 -26.18 11.42
CA LYS A 92 -16.69 -25.78 11.69
C LYS A 92 -16.83 -24.26 11.63
N PRO A 93 -18.03 -23.72 11.36
CA PRO A 93 -18.30 -22.30 11.52
C PRO A 93 -18.02 -21.86 12.96
N VAL A 94 -17.37 -20.71 13.12
CA VAL A 94 -16.92 -20.19 14.41
C VAL A 94 -17.59 -18.86 14.70
N THR A 95 -17.95 -18.60 15.95
CA THR A 95 -18.49 -17.30 16.36
C THR A 95 -17.40 -16.22 16.41
N GLU A 96 -17.82 -14.95 16.35
CA GLU A 96 -16.86 -13.84 16.47
C GLU A 96 -16.16 -13.81 17.84
N GLU A 97 -16.88 -14.15 18.90
CA GLU A 97 -16.40 -14.17 20.29
C GLU A 97 -15.26 -15.17 20.46
N GLU A 98 -15.44 -16.40 19.97
CA GLU A 98 -14.39 -17.43 19.97
C GLU A 98 -13.15 -17.00 19.19
N LEU A 99 -13.33 -16.30 18.05
CA LEU A 99 -12.21 -15.77 17.26
C LEU A 99 -11.44 -14.69 18.02
N ILE A 100 -12.15 -13.83 18.76
CA ILE A 100 -11.53 -12.77 19.57
C ILE A 100 -10.70 -13.39 20.69
N GLU A 101 -11.24 -14.37 21.42
CA GLU A 101 -10.55 -15.04 22.52
C GLU A 101 -9.26 -15.72 22.07
N GLU A 102 -9.29 -16.41 20.93
CA GLU A 102 -8.09 -17.07 20.42
C GLU A 102 -7.04 -16.05 19.95
N VAL A 103 -7.46 -15.03 19.19
CA VAL A 103 -6.54 -14.01 18.69
C VAL A 103 -5.94 -13.20 19.84
N GLN A 104 -6.68 -12.94 20.92
CA GLN A 104 -6.20 -12.17 22.07
C GLN A 104 -4.88 -12.70 22.63
N LYS A 105 -4.68 -14.03 22.61
CA LYS A 105 -3.47 -14.71 23.10
C LYS A 105 -2.21 -14.29 22.34
N VAL A 106 -2.34 -14.08 21.02
CA VAL A 106 -1.22 -13.81 20.11
C VAL A 106 -1.20 -12.38 19.57
N TYR A 107 -2.25 -11.59 19.80
CA TYR A 107 -2.48 -10.30 19.13
C TYR A 107 -1.31 -9.30 19.24
N LYS A 108 -0.61 -9.27 20.38
CA LYS A 108 0.54 -8.37 20.61
C LYS A 108 1.75 -8.70 19.73
N GLU A 109 1.85 -9.94 19.26
CA GLU A 109 2.94 -10.42 18.43
C GLU A 109 2.61 -10.29 16.93
N LEU A 110 1.33 -10.17 16.59
CA LEU A 110 0.88 -10.06 15.22
C LEU A 110 1.34 -8.77 14.57
N ARG A 111 1.65 -8.87 13.28
CA ARG A 111 2.03 -7.73 12.44
C ARG A 111 1.21 -7.72 11.17
N LYS A 112 0.95 -6.53 10.69
CA LYS A 112 0.32 -6.32 9.39
C LYS A 112 1.29 -6.72 8.27
N PRO A 113 0.80 -6.91 7.03
CA PRO A 113 1.64 -7.21 5.87
C PRO A 113 2.73 -6.16 5.59
N ASP A 114 2.55 -4.92 6.05
CA ASP A 114 3.53 -3.83 5.94
C ASP A 114 4.60 -3.86 7.07
N GLY A 115 4.51 -4.82 7.99
CA GLY A 115 5.40 -4.98 9.15
C GLY A 115 5.02 -4.12 10.37
N THR A 116 4.00 -3.26 10.26
CA THR A 116 3.53 -2.47 11.39
C THR A 116 2.79 -3.34 12.39
N LYS A 117 2.85 -2.99 13.67
CA LYS A 117 2.11 -3.71 14.72
C LYS A 117 0.61 -3.38 14.60
N TYR A 118 -0.23 -4.32 14.99
CA TYR A 118 -1.64 -4.00 15.25
C TYR A 118 -1.73 -3.12 16.50
N THR A 119 -2.50 -2.04 16.41
CA THR A 119 -2.70 -1.06 17.48
C THR A 119 -4.18 -0.74 17.57
N GLY A 120 -4.70 -0.57 18.80
CA GLY A 120 -6.10 -0.23 19.03
C GLY A 120 -6.95 -1.42 19.50
N ASN A 121 -8.28 -1.26 19.41
CA ASN A 121 -9.25 -2.25 19.87
C ASN A 121 -9.17 -3.54 19.04
N LEU A 122 -8.98 -4.67 19.73
CA LEU A 122 -8.92 -6.02 19.19
C LEU A 122 -10.16 -6.38 18.39
N GLU A 123 -11.35 -6.18 18.95
CA GLU A 123 -12.63 -6.55 18.35
C GLU A 123 -12.81 -5.84 17.01
N ARG A 124 -12.48 -4.54 16.97
CA ARG A 124 -12.54 -3.75 15.75
C ARG A 124 -11.55 -4.25 14.69
N ALA A 125 -10.37 -4.70 15.09
CA ALA A 125 -9.38 -5.25 14.18
C ALA A 125 -9.82 -6.62 13.63
N VAL A 126 -10.43 -7.48 14.46
CA VAL A 126 -10.98 -8.77 14.07
C VAL A 126 -12.14 -8.56 13.10
N ARG A 127 -13.17 -7.78 13.47
CA ARG A 127 -14.28 -7.43 12.57
C ARG A 127 -13.81 -6.83 11.25
N GLY A 128 -12.88 -5.88 11.34
CA GLY A 128 -12.28 -5.26 10.16
C GLY A 128 -11.62 -6.29 9.25
N SER A 129 -10.90 -7.27 9.81
CA SER A 129 -10.24 -8.32 9.04
C SER A 129 -11.24 -9.29 8.41
N LEU A 130 -12.28 -9.68 9.16
CA LEU A 130 -13.34 -10.57 8.67
C LEU A 130 -14.07 -9.94 7.48
N CYS A 131 -14.44 -8.65 7.57
CA CYS A 131 -15.18 -7.97 6.51
C CYS A 131 -14.33 -7.52 5.31
N SER A 132 -13.07 -7.12 5.52
CA SER A 132 -12.27 -6.47 4.47
C SER A 132 -11.50 -7.41 3.55
N THR A 133 -11.26 -8.65 3.99
CA THR A 133 -10.37 -9.57 3.25
C THR A 133 -11.09 -10.37 2.17
N GLY A 134 -12.41 -10.52 2.27
CA GLY A 134 -13.24 -11.22 1.29
C GLY A 134 -13.10 -12.75 1.29
N MET A 135 -12.26 -13.31 2.17
CA MET A 135 -12.08 -14.76 2.33
C MET A 135 -12.90 -15.37 3.46
N PHE A 136 -13.51 -14.54 4.30
CA PHE A 136 -14.45 -14.97 5.32
C PHE A 136 -15.88 -14.69 4.86
N GLU A 137 -16.77 -15.62 5.16
CA GLU A 137 -18.19 -15.51 4.89
C GLU A 137 -18.95 -15.59 6.19
N LYS A 138 -19.93 -14.70 6.36
CA LYS A 138 -20.81 -14.69 7.51
C LYS A 138 -22.07 -15.47 7.16
N LEU A 139 -22.40 -16.47 7.97
CA LEU A 139 -23.64 -17.24 7.88
C LEU A 139 -24.80 -16.50 8.55
N GLU A 140 -26.02 -16.94 8.26
CA GLU A 140 -27.26 -16.37 8.84
C GLU A 140 -27.28 -16.45 10.37
N ASP A 141 -26.69 -17.52 10.93
CA ASP A 141 -26.56 -17.75 12.38
C ASP A 141 -25.53 -16.82 13.05
N GLY A 142 -24.89 -15.92 12.31
CA GLY A 142 -23.88 -15.01 12.82
C GLY A 142 -22.48 -15.63 12.99
N THR A 143 -22.32 -16.89 12.61
CA THR A 143 -21.03 -17.59 12.57
C THR A 143 -20.25 -17.27 11.29
N TRP A 144 -18.94 -17.50 11.33
CA TRP A 144 -18.02 -17.23 10.24
C TRP A 144 -17.42 -18.52 9.69
N THR A 145 -17.37 -18.62 8.36
CA THR A 145 -16.74 -19.70 7.61
C THR A 145 -15.63 -19.17 6.71
N LEU A 146 -14.76 -20.07 6.25
CA LEU A 146 -13.63 -19.75 5.38
C LEU A 146 -13.91 -20.21 3.94
N LYS A 147 -13.72 -19.31 2.97
CA LYS A 147 -13.71 -19.64 1.54
C LYS A 147 -12.30 -20.03 1.14
N GLU A 148 -12.06 -21.33 1.00
CA GLU A 148 -10.72 -21.88 0.75
C GLU A 148 -10.09 -21.33 -0.55
N ASP A 149 -10.89 -21.16 -1.62
CA ASP A 149 -10.43 -20.58 -2.89
C ASP A 149 -9.91 -19.14 -2.71
N GLN A 150 -10.62 -18.33 -1.92
CA GLN A 150 -10.25 -16.93 -1.65
C GLN A 150 -9.02 -16.86 -0.74
N MET A 151 -8.88 -17.81 0.19
CA MET A 151 -7.68 -17.92 1.03
C MET A 151 -6.44 -18.20 0.19
N GLN A 152 -6.51 -19.13 -0.77
CA GLN A 152 -5.39 -19.41 -1.68
C GLN A 152 -4.97 -18.15 -2.48
N ILE A 153 -5.94 -17.40 -3.00
CA ILE A 153 -5.68 -16.13 -3.69
C ILE A 153 -5.03 -15.12 -2.74
N TYR A 154 -5.48 -15.06 -1.49
CA TYR A 154 -4.92 -14.17 -0.47
C TYR A 154 -3.46 -14.53 -0.14
N GLU A 155 -3.14 -15.82 0.04
CA GLU A 155 -1.78 -16.30 0.25
C GLU A 155 -0.86 -15.96 -0.94
N GLN A 156 -1.33 -16.19 -2.17
CA GLN A 156 -0.60 -15.80 -3.37
C GLN A 156 -0.32 -14.30 -3.42
N ARG A 157 -1.30 -13.46 -3.06
CA ARG A 157 -1.12 -12.00 -2.99
C ARG A 157 -0.08 -11.58 -1.95
N LEU A 158 -0.04 -12.26 -0.80
CA LEU A 158 0.97 -12.00 0.24
C LEU A 158 2.38 -12.36 -0.25
N VAL A 159 2.53 -13.52 -0.89
CA VAL A 159 3.81 -13.95 -1.50
C VAL A 159 4.24 -12.96 -2.59
N ALA A 160 3.33 -12.55 -3.48
CA ALA A 160 3.63 -11.59 -4.54
C ALA A 160 4.07 -10.22 -3.98
N ARG A 161 3.44 -9.74 -2.90
CA ARG A 161 3.86 -8.50 -2.21
C ARG A 161 5.26 -8.64 -1.64
N ALA A 162 5.57 -9.76 -1.02
CA ALA A 162 6.90 -10.00 -0.50
C ALA A 162 7.97 -10.06 -1.59
N ALA A 163 7.67 -10.71 -2.72
CA ALA A 163 8.56 -10.75 -3.88
C ALA A 163 8.86 -9.34 -4.40
N LYS A 164 7.83 -8.48 -4.51
CA LYS A 164 8.02 -7.06 -4.91
C LYS A 164 8.91 -6.29 -3.93
N VAL A 165 8.72 -6.50 -2.63
CA VAL A 165 9.55 -5.83 -1.60
C VAL A 165 11.02 -6.27 -1.72
N GLU A 166 11.29 -7.54 -2.03
CA GLU A 166 12.68 -7.97 -2.29
C GLU A 166 13.23 -7.44 -3.62
N GLU A 167 12.43 -7.38 -4.67
CA GLU A 167 12.84 -6.78 -5.94
C GLU A 167 13.23 -5.29 -5.77
N GLU A 168 12.47 -4.54 -4.98
CA GLU A 168 12.83 -3.14 -4.66
C GLU A 168 14.13 -3.05 -3.85
N LYS A 169 14.36 -3.99 -2.91
CA LYS A 169 15.60 -4.03 -2.13
C LYS A 169 16.80 -4.43 -3.00
N SER A 170 16.65 -5.37 -3.92
CA SER A 170 17.74 -5.79 -4.81
C SER A 170 18.11 -4.67 -5.77
N LYS A 171 17.12 -3.97 -6.34
CA LYS A 171 17.34 -2.73 -7.12
C LYS A 171 18.08 -1.67 -6.31
N LYS A 172 17.69 -1.48 -5.05
CA LYS A 172 18.38 -0.52 -4.14
C LYS A 172 19.82 -0.94 -3.82
N ARG A 173 20.12 -2.23 -3.73
CA ARG A 173 21.49 -2.74 -3.55
C ARG A 173 22.32 -2.48 -4.80
N LYS A 174 21.84 -2.90 -5.97
CA LYS A 174 22.51 -2.63 -7.25
C LYS A 174 22.80 -1.14 -7.46
N ALA A 175 21.82 -0.27 -7.20
CA ALA A 175 22.01 1.17 -7.29
C ALA A 175 23.03 1.73 -6.29
N ARG A 176 23.22 1.08 -5.12
CA ARG A 176 24.25 1.45 -4.14
C ARG A 176 25.64 1.01 -4.60
N ASP A 177 25.72 -0.17 -5.19
CA ASP A 177 26.96 -0.75 -5.70
C ASP A 177 27.44 0.03 -6.94
N GLU A 178 26.52 0.36 -7.86
CA GLU A 178 26.77 1.23 -9.03
C GLU A 178 27.15 2.67 -8.64
N ALA A 179 26.67 3.16 -7.49
CA ALA A 179 27.04 4.47 -6.96
C ALA A 179 28.43 4.49 -6.28
N GLY A 180 29.15 3.36 -6.25
CA GLY A 180 30.52 3.29 -5.71
C GLY A 180 30.62 3.60 -4.22
N MET A 181 29.54 3.43 -3.44
CA MET A 181 29.60 3.62 -1.99
C MET A 181 30.28 2.41 -1.33
N GLU A 182 31.60 2.46 -1.24
CA GLU A 182 32.43 1.46 -0.56
C GLU A 182 31.88 1.05 0.81
N GLU A 183 32.00 -0.25 1.07
CA GLU A 183 31.55 -0.97 2.25
C GLU A 183 32.48 -0.69 3.44
N GLY A 184 32.53 0.56 3.89
CA GLY A 184 33.40 1.00 4.98
C GLY A 184 32.72 2.05 5.85
N GLY A 185 31.79 1.64 6.72
CA GLY A 185 31.10 2.62 7.56
C GLY A 185 30.01 2.09 8.48
N GLU A 186 30.32 1.10 9.32
CA GLU A 186 29.45 0.61 10.41
C GLU A 186 29.13 1.64 11.51
N ARG A 187 29.52 2.92 11.38
CA ARG A 187 29.45 3.91 12.48
C ARG A 187 28.70 5.22 12.21
N SER A 188 27.83 5.29 11.20
CA SER A 188 26.93 6.45 11.04
C SER A 188 25.45 6.08 10.94
N ARG A 189 25.00 5.20 11.86
CA ARG A 189 23.56 5.00 12.16
C ARG A 189 23.10 5.75 13.41
N ARG A 190 23.89 6.73 13.88
CA ARG A 190 23.50 7.64 14.97
C ARG A 190 22.83 8.87 14.37
N TYR A 191 21.50 8.90 14.44
CA TYR A 191 20.67 10.09 14.26
C TYR A 191 20.86 10.90 12.97
N SER A 192 20.37 10.42 11.83
CA SER A 192 19.64 11.35 10.95
C SER A 192 18.18 11.30 11.34
N ARG A 193 17.79 12.21 12.25
CA ARG A 193 16.38 12.60 12.38
C ARG A 193 15.88 12.86 10.97
N LYS A 194 14.81 12.19 10.56
CA LYS A 194 14.08 12.38 9.29
C LYS A 194 13.41 13.76 9.24
N SER A 195 14.20 14.82 9.39
CA SER A 195 13.79 16.23 9.30
C SER A 195 14.54 16.98 8.19
N SER A 196 15.52 16.36 7.51
CA SER A 196 16.35 17.05 6.52
C SER A 196 16.59 16.27 5.22
N THR A 197 15.64 15.47 4.73
CA THR A 197 15.63 15.09 3.31
C THR A 197 14.87 16.18 2.54
N PRO A 198 15.55 17.05 1.74
CA PRO A 198 14.93 18.20 1.09
C PRO A 198 13.72 17.80 0.22
N GLY A 199 13.75 16.62 -0.40
CA GLY A 199 12.70 16.14 -1.30
C GLY A 199 11.38 15.69 -0.65
N ILE A 200 11.36 15.37 0.65
CA ILE A 200 10.11 14.94 1.33
C ILE A 200 9.37 16.15 1.92
N ARG A 201 10.13 17.14 2.43
CA ARG A 201 9.56 18.45 2.82
C ARG A 201 9.04 19.19 1.59
N SER A 202 9.78 19.22 0.48
CA SER A 202 9.32 19.86 -0.75
C SER A 202 8.05 19.21 -1.30
N LYS A 203 7.97 17.87 -1.35
CA LYS A 203 6.74 17.18 -1.80
C LYS A 203 5.52 17.46 -0.91
N ARG A 204 5.71 17.59 0.41
CA ARG A 204 4.61 17.97 1.32
C ARG A 204 4.27 19.46 1.21
N GLN A 205 5.24 20.32 0.96
CA GLN A 205 5.02 21.76 0.73
C GLN A 205 4.32 21.99 -0.61
N HIS A 206 4.76 21.39 -1.70
CA HIS A 206 4.10 21.49 -3.01
C HIS A 206 2.68 20.97 -2.99
N LYS A 207 2.40 19.88 -2.26
CA LYS A 207 1.01 19.42 -2.06
C LYS A 207 0.17 20.44 -1.29
N LYS A 208 0.74 21.09 -0.27
CA LYS A 208 0.04 22.14 0.48
C LYS A 208 -0.17 23.39 -0.38
N GLU A 209 0.84 23.81 -1.14
CA GLU A 209 0.79 24.94 -2.06
C GLU A 209 -0.26 24.71 -3.15
N ALA A 210 -0.28 23.53 -3.77
CA ALA A 210 -1.29 23.17 -4.76
C ALA A 210 -2.72 23.14 -4.19
N ILE A 211 -2.89 22.68 -2.94
CA ILE A 211 -4.19 22.73 -2.27
C ILE A 211 -4.59 24.18 -1.99
N ILE A 212 -3.66 25.01 -1.53
CA ILE A 212 -3.93 26.44 -1.26
C ILE A 212 -4.30 27.16 -2.56
N GLU A 213 -3.57 26.94 -3.65
CA GLU A 213 -3.84 27.51 -4.96
C GLU A 213 -5.21 27.06 -5.51
N MET A 214 -5.56 25.79 -5.33
CA MET A 214 -6.89 25.26 -5.68
C MET A 214 -8.01 25.92 -4.86
N VAL A 215 -7.80 26.10 -3.55
CA VAL A 215 -8.80 26.73 -2.68
C VAL A 215 -8.94 28.23 -2.99
N CYS A 216 -7.84 28.93 -3.24
CA CYS A 216 -7.84 30.33 -3.63
C CYS A 216 -8.52 30.55 -4.98
N SER A 217 -8.21 29.74 -6.00
CA SER A 217 -8.87 29.84 -7.30
C SER A 217 -10.37 29.52 -7.22
N PHE A 218 -10.77 28.54 -6.40
CA PHE A 218 -12.18 28.26 -6.15
C PHE A 218 -12.87 29.42 -5.44
N GLN A 219 -12.22 30.03 -4.44
CA GLN A 219 -12.73 31.19 -3.72
C GLN A 219 -12.89 32.41 -4.63
N GLU A 220 -11.95 32.67 -5.54
CA GLU A 220 -12.04 33.75 -6.54
C GLU A 220 -13.19 33.51 -7.53
N ASN A 221 -13.34 32.28 -8.02
CA ASN A 221 -14.48 31.91 -8.87
C ASN A 221 -15.83 32.05 -8.15
N LEU A 222 -15.89 31.76 -6.85
CA LEU A 222 -17.10 31.99 -6.06
C LEU A 222 -17.37 33.49 -5.82
N ARG A 223 -16.32 34.33 -5.73
CA ARG A 223 -16.49 35.78 -5.58
C ARG A 223 -17.05 36.43 -6.85
N THR A 224 -16.73 35.90 -8.03
CA THR A 224 -17.24 36.42 -9.31
C THR A 224 -18.66 35.92 -9.61
N GLN A 225 -19.11 34.86 -8.93
CA GLN A 225 -20.46 34.36 -9.06
C GLN A 225 -21.47 35.26 -8.28
N PRO A 226 -22.54 35.73 -8.94
CA PRO A 226 -23.46 36.72 -8.35
C PRO A 226 -24.22 36.19 -7.12
N ASN A 227 -24.54 34.90 -7.10
CA ASN A 227 -25.22 34.20 -6.00
C ASN A 227 -24.36 34.02 -4.74
N TRP A 228 -23.03 34.07 -4.84
CA TRP A 228 -22.12 33.90 -3.70
C TRP A 228 -21.42 35.21 -3.28
N SER A 229 -21.49 36.25 -4.11
CA SER A 229 -20.86 37.56 -3.86
C SER A 229 -21.20 38.18 -2.49
N ALA A 230 -22.44 37.99 -2.00
CA ALA A 230 -22.90 38.48 -0.70
C ALA A 230 -22.18 37.82 0.50
N CYS A 231 -21.77 36.56 0.38
CA CYS A 231 -21.07 35.83 1.44
C CYS A 231 -19.63 36.33 1.68
N PHE A 232 -19.08 37.12 0.76
CA PHE A 232 -17.74 37.68 0.86
C PHE A 232 -17.72 39.17 1.24
N GLN A 233 -18.89 39.79 1.44
CA GLN A 233 -18.99 41.14 1.96
C GLN A 233 -18.92 41.10 3.49
N ASN A 234 -18.03 41.89 4.08
CA ASN A 234 -17.94 41.99 5.54
C ASN A 234 -19.22 42.67 6.09
N PRO A 235 -20.07 41.94 6.84
CA PRO A 235 -21.33 42.48 7.34
C PRO A 235 -21.12 43.57 8.41
N PHE A 236 -19.90 43.69 8.96
CA PHE A 236 -19.53 44.69 9.95
C PHE A 236 -18.86 45.93 9.35
N LYS A 237 -18.80 46.05 8.01
CA LYS A 237 -18.15 47.21 7.37
C LYS A 237 -18.85 48.54 7.71
N SER A 238 -20.15 48.50 8.02
CA SER A 238 -20.96 49.63 8.49
C SER A 238 -20.84 49.93 9.99
N PHE A 239 -20.15 49.09 10.77
CA PHE A 239 -19.97 49.26 12.22
C PHE A 239 -18.71 50.06 12.61
N ARG A 240 -18.15 50.85 11.69
CA ARG A 240 -17.14 51.85 12.09
C ARG A 240 -17.86 53.10 12.61
N GLY A 241 -17.88 53.25 13.93
CA GLY A 241 -18.08 54.53 14.60
C GLY A 241 -16.88 55.44 14.45
#